data_AF-A0A1V4RXH9-F1
#
_entry.id   AF-A0A1V4RXH9-F1
#
_cell.length_a   1.000
_cell.length_b   1.000
_cell.length_c   1.000
_cell.angle_alpha   90.00
_cell.angle_beta   90.00
_cell.angle_gamma   90.00
#
_symmetry.space_group_name_H-M   'P 1'
#
loop_
_entity.id
_entity.type
_entity.pdbx_description
1 polymer ?
#
loop_
_entity_poly.entity_id
_entity_poly.type
_entity_poly.pdbx_seq_one_letter_code
_entity_poly.pdbx_strand_id
1 'polypeptide(L)'
;MVEKLFQAGRLMPGPVPLDLTGVLSLKLQYYLVTGQAEPCLEAMKQGLKVVEETGVKIWKTHYHLIGAACCLNSGDKTRAQKFIANVEKRLPELRGLDLSYYHLVKAFLFFLTGEKQQAEYHGDKALHVGTGLGMPSYEKPGE
;
A
#
# COMPACT_ATOMS: atom_id res chain seq x y z
N MET A 1 2.94 17.52 16.90
CA MET A 1 1.49 17.50 16.55
C MET A 1 0.84 16.14 16.80
N VAL A 2 1.55 15.02 16.61
CA VAL A 2 1.07 13.67 16.95
C VAL A 2 0.89 13.48 18.47
N GLU A 3 1.75 14.06 19.31
CA GLU A 3 1.61 14.01 20.79
C GLU A 3 0.36 14.70 21.33
N LYS A 4 -0.17 15.71 20.63
CA LYS A 4 -1.39 16.40 21.07
C LYS A 4 -2.65 15.57 20.85
N LEU A 5 -2.62 14.63 19.90
CA LEU A 5 -3.70 13.63 19.72
C LEU A 5 -3.66 12.56 20.82
N PHE A 6 -2.49 12.29 21.42
CA PHE A 6 -2.36 11.35 22.55
C PHE A 6 -2.84 11.94 23.89
N GLN A 7 -2.61 13.24 24.14
CA GLN A 7 -2.94 13.86 25.43
C GLN A 7 -4.44 14.20 25.61
N ALA A 8 -5.19 14.34 24.51
CA ALA A 8 -6.65 14.57 24.56
C ALA A 8 -7.47 13.30 24.86
N GLY A 9 -6.82 12.13 24.94
CA GLY A 9 -7.47 10.82 25.07
C GLY A 9 -7.77 10.34 26.50
N ARG A 10 -7.60 11.16 27.55
CA ARG A 10 -7.80 10.68 28.95
C ARG A 10 -9.25 10.32 29.34
N LEU A 11 -10.20 10.43 28.41
CA LEU A 11 -11.60 9.98 28.56
C LEU A 11 -12.03 8.97 27.48
N MET A 12 -11.14 8.56 26.58
CA MET A 12 -11.40 7.57 25.54
C MET A 12 -10.48 6.38 25.79
N PRO A 13 -10.94 5.11 25.74
CA PRO A 13 -10.02 3.99 25.70
C PRO A 13 -9.02 4.24 24.58
N GLY A 14 -7.72 4.03 24.84
CA GLY A 14 -6.66 4.24 23.84
C GLY A 14 -7.02 3.54 22.52
N PRO A 15 -6.49 4.02 21.38
CA PRO A 15 -6.90 3.53 20.07
C PRO A 15 -6.81 2.00 20.04
N VAL A 16 -7.93 1.34 19.75
CA VAL A 16 -7.92 -0.12 19.64
C VAL A 16 -7.01 -0.50 18.46
N PRO A 17 -6.38 -1.69 18.46
CA PRO A 17 -5.40 -2.06 17.44
C PRO A 17 -5.85 -1.81 15.99
N LEU A 18 -7.14 -1.97 15.70
CA LEU A 18 -7.73 -1.63 14.41
C LEU A 18 -7.55 -0.15 14.03
N ASP A 19 -7.84 0.79 14.94
CA ASP A 19 -7.69 2.22 14.70
C ASP A 19 -6.23 2.59 14.42
N LEU A 20 -5.30 2.01 15.18
CA LEU A 20 -3.87 2.25 15.01
C LEU A 20 -3.40 1.78 13.62
N THR A 21 -3.84 0.61 13.18
CA THR A 21 -3.52 0.13 11.83
C THR A 21 -4.13 1.02 10.74
N GLY A 22 -5.35 1.53 10.93
CA GLY A 22 -5.95 2.50 10.00
C GLY A 22 -5.14 3.79 9.89
N VAL A 23 -4.75 4.39 11.02
CA VAL A 23 -3.93 5.62 11.05
C VAL A 23 -2.57 5.41 10.39
N LEU A 24 -1.92 4.27 10.63
CA LEU A 24 -0.65 3.94 10.01
C LEU A 24 -0.80 3.81 8.49
N SER A 25 -1.86 3.17 8.00
CA SER A 25 -2.16 3.09 6.57
C SER A 25 -2.29 4.48 5.92
N LEU A 26 -2.99 5.41 6.58
CA LEU A 26 -3.16 6.78 6.07
C LEU A 26 -1.82 7.55 6.01
N LYS A 27 -0.99 7.46 7.06
CA LYS A 27 0.35 8.07 7.08
C LYS A 27 1.23 7.52 5.96
N LEU A 28 1.20 6.21 5.79
CA LEU A 28 2.01 5.50 4.81
C LEU A 28 1.61 5.94 3.38
N GLN A 29 0.32 6.07 3.10
CA GLN A 29 -0.18 6.64 1.83
C GLN A 29 0.28 8.09 1.63
N TYR A 30 0.19 8.94 2.66
CA TYR A 30 0.68 10.32 2.60
C TYR A 30 2.19 10.40 2.28
N TYR A 31 3.00 9.56 2.94
CA TYR A 31 4.43 9.53 2.69
C TYR A 31 4.78 9.01 1.29
N LEU A 32 4.04 8.02 0.77
CA LEU A 32 4.19 7.57 -0.62
C LEU A 32 3.98 8.73 -1.60
N VAL A 33 2.84 9.42 -1.52
CA VAL A 33 2.48 10.44 -2.51
C VAL A 33 3.31 11.73 -2.39
N THR A 34 3.98 11.92 -1.26
CA THR A 34 4.91 13.04 -1.04
C THR A 34 6.38 12.66 -1.22
N GLY A 35 6.68 11.44 -1.67
CA GLY A 35 8.05 10.98 -1.94
C GLY A 35 8.93 10.78 -0.69
N GLN A 36 8.33 10.64 0.49
CA GLN A 36 9.05 10.46 1.76
C GLN A 36 9.30 8.97 2.04
N ALA A 37 10.33 8.41 1.42
CA ALA A 37 10.59 6.97 1.44
C ALA A 37 10.91 6.42 2.84
N GLU A 38 11.80 7.04 3.61
CA GLU A 38 12.16 6.57 4.94
C GLU A 38 10.97 6.63 5.91
N PRO A 39 10.24 7.76 6.04
CA PRO A 39 9.01 7.80 6.84
C PRO A 39 7.96 6.78 6.39
N CYS A 40 7.81 6.55 5.08
CA CYS A 40 6.93 5.51 4.52
C CYS A 40 7.30 4.12 5.04
N LEU A 41 8.58 3.75 4.93
CA LEU A 41 9.07 2.43 5.34
C LEU A 41 9.03 2.25 6.87
N GLU A 42 9.23 3.32 7.65
CA GLU A 42 9.07 3.25 9.11
C GLU A 42 7.59 3.08 9.52
N ALA A 43 6.66 3.78 8.88
CA ALA A 43 5.23 3.59 9.11
C ALA A 43 4.78 2.16 8.75
N MET A 44 5.31 1.61 7.64
CA MET A 44 5.09 0.22 7.25
C MET A 44 5.57 -0.75 8.33
N LYS A 45 6.80 -0.60 8.84
CA LYS A 45 7.35 -1.47 9.91
C LYS A 45 6.51 -1.41 11.18
N GLN A 46 6.10 -0.21 11.59
CA GLN A 46 5.21 -0.04 12.75
C GLN A 46 3.87 -0.76 12.52
N GLY A 47 3.29 -0.66 11.32
CA GLY A 47 2.06 -1.36 10.97
C GLY A 47 2.20 -2.88 11.04
N LEU A 48 3.30 -3.42 10.51
CA LEU A 48 3.58 -4.86 10.57
C LEU A 48 3.83 -5.35 12.00
N LYS A 49 4.47 -4.54 12.85
CA LYS A 49 4.65 -4.84 14.27
C LYS A 49 3.31 -4.94 14.99
N VAL A 50 2.37 -4.01 14.75
CA VAL A 50 1.01 -4.08 15.32
C VAL A 50 0.30 -5.36 14.86
N VAL A 51 0.45 -5.75 13.59
CA VAL A 51 -0.12 -7.00 13.08
C VAL A 51 0.45 -8.22 13.82
N GLU A 52 1.75 -8.26 14.07
CA GLU A 52 2.43 -9.33 14.80
C GLU A 52 1.96 -9.42 16.26
N GLU A 53 1.85 -8.28 16.94
CA GLU A 53 1.49 -8.22 18.36
C GLU A 53 0.01 -8.48 18.61
N THR A 54 -0.88 -8.17 17.66
CA THR A 54 -2.33 -8.14 17.90
C THR A 54 -3.14 -9.06 16.99
N GLY A 55 -2.55 -9.58 15.90
CA GLY A 55 -3.24 -10.39 14.89
C GLY A 55 -4.16 -9.59 13.95
N VAL A 56 -4.33 -8.28 14.14
CA VAL A 56 -5.19 -7.45 13.28
C VAL A 56 -4.54 -7.26 11.91
N LYS A 57 -4.92 -8.11 10.94
CA LYS A 57 -4.24 -8.26 9.64
C LYS A 57 -4.83 -7.46 8.48
N ILE A 58 -5.87 -6.65 8.71
CA ILE A 58 -6.67 -6.01 7.64
C ILE A 58 -5.83 -5.16 6.68
N TRP A 59 -4.77 -4.50 7.17
CA TRP A 59 -3.87 -3.67 6.36
C TRP A 59 -2.53 -4.31 6.01
N LYS A 60 -2.29 -5.58 6.42
CA LYS A 60 -0.98 -6.24 6.27
C LYS A 60 -0.49 -6.26 4.82
N THR A 61 -1.37 -6.64 3.88
CA THR A 61 -1.01 -6.68 2.46
C THR A 61 -0.75 -5.28 1.92
N HIS A 62 -1.62 -4.32 2.28
CA HIS A 62 -1.48 -2.93 1.87
C HIS A 62 -0.13 -2.34 2.30
N TYR A 63 0.32 -2.61 3.52
CA TYR A 63 1.64 -2.19 3.99
C TYR A 63 2.78 -2.71 3.12
N HIS A 64 2.76 -3.99 2.73
CA HIS A 64 3.78 -4.54 1.83
C HIS A 64 3.72 -3.90 0.43
N LEU A 65 2.53 -3.67 -0.11
CA LEU A 65 2.36 -3.07 -1.43
C LEU A 65 2.86 -1.62 -1.49
N ILE A 66 2.52 -0.80 -0.50
CA ILE A 66 3.03 0.57 -0.46
C ILE A 66 4.53 0.58 -0.13
N GLY A 67 5.00 -0.30 0.76
CA GLY A 67 6.44 -0.46 1.00
C GLY A 67 7.21 -0.80 -0.27
N ALA A 68 6.67 -1.68 -1.11
CA ALA A 68 7.22 -1.98 -2.42
C ALA A 68 7.23 -0.73 -3.32
N ALA A 69 6.11 0.00 -3.42
CA ALA A 69 6.03 1.24 -4.20
C ALA A 69 7.05 2.30 -3.73
N CYS A 70 7.20 2.49 -2.42
CA CYS A 70 8.21 3.39 -1.84
C CYS A 70 9.64 2.94 -2.20
N CYS A 71 9.94 1.63 -2.12
CA CYS A 71 11.23 1.11 -2.58
C CYS A 71 11.48 1.34 -4.08
N LEU A 72 10.46 1.18 -4.93
CA LEU A 72 10.57 1.47 -6.37
C LEU A 72 10.85 2.95 -6.63
N ASN A 73 10.14 3.86 -5.94
CA ASN A 73 10.38 5.31 -6.04
C ASN A 73 11.81 5.71 -5.67
N SER A 74 12.43 5.01 -4.73
CA SER A 74 13.83 5.25 -4.33
C SER A 74 14.86 4.42 -5.11
N GLY A 75 14.44 3.68 -6.14
CA GLY A 75 15.33 2.85 -6.96
C GLY A 75 15.76 1.52 -6.33
N ASP A 76 15.25 1.16 -5.15
CA ASP A 76 15.56 -0.11 -4.48
C ASP A 76 14.65 -1.25 -4.97
N LYS A 77 14.94 -1.70 -6.20
CA LYS A 77 14.19 -2.79 -6.85
C LYS A 77 14.26 -4.10 -6.07
N THR A 78 15.39 -4.38 -5.41
CA THR A 78 15.61 -5.62 -4.65
C THR A 78 14.67 -5.72 -3.45
N ARG A 79 14.55 -4.65 -2.65
CA ARG A 79 13.60 -4.65 -1.53
C ARG A 79 12.15 -4.65 -2.02
N ALA A 80 11.85 -3.93 -3.09
CA ALA A 80 10.51 -3.94 -3.68
C ALA A 80 10.09 -5.36 -4.09
N GLN A 81 10.94 -6.10 -4.80
CA GLN A 81 10.67 -7.49 -5.20
C GLN A 81 10.43 -8.42 -4.02
N LYS A 82 11.17 -8.26 -2.90
CA LYS A 82 10.93 -9.05 -1.69
C LYS A 82 9.53 -8.81 -1.09
N PHE A 83 9.09 -7.56 -1.05
CA PHE A 83 7.74 -7.23 -0.58
C PHE A 83 6.66 -7.78 -1.52
N ILE A 84 6.84 -7.62 -2.83
CA ILE A 84 5.94 -8.16 -3.85
C ILE A 84 5.83 -9.69 -3.73
N ALA A 85 6.95 -10.40 -3.63
CA ALA A 85 6.96 -11.86 -3.51
C ALA A 85 6.22 -12.35 -2.26
N ASN A 86 6.23 -11.59 -1.17
CA ASN A 86 5.44 -11.92 0.02
C ASN A 86 3.93 -11.74 -0.18
N VAL A 87 3.53 -10.77 -1.01
CA VAL A 87 2.13 -10.58 -1.41
C VAL A 87 1.68 -11.68 -2.37
N GLU A 88 2.53 -12.07 -3.33
CA GLU A 88 2.22 -13.10 -4.33
C GLU A 88 1.88 -14.47 -3.71
N LYS A 89 2.47 -14.81 -2.55
CA LYS A 89 2.12 -16.01 -1.78
C LYS A 89 0.65 -16.07 -1.35
N ARG A 90 -0.05 -14.93 -1.35
CA ARG A 90 -1.42 -14.78 -0.88
C ARG A 90 -2.32 -14.14 -1.95
N LEU A 91 -1.90 -14.21 -3.22
CA LEU A 91 -2.60 -13.59 -4.33
C LEU A 91 -4.09 -13.97 -4.41
N PRO A 92 -4.50 -15.24 -4.20
CA PRO A 92 -5.91 -15.64 -4.22
C PRO A 92 -6.76 -15.04 -3.09
N GLU A 93 -6.12 -14.56 -2.02
CA GLU A 93 -6.80 -14.00 -0.83
C GLU A 93 -6.90 -12.47 -0.89
N LEU A 94 -6.40 -11.82 -1.94
CA LEU A 94 -6.37 -10.37 -1.99
C LEU A 94 -7.77 -9.78 -2.15
N ARG A 95 -8.05 -8.77 -1.33
CA ARG A 95 -9.23 -7.91 -1.48
C ARG A 95 -9.06 -7.05 -2.73
N GLY A 96 -10.16 -6.58 -3.32
CA GLY A 96 -10.11 -5.79 -4.56
C GLY A 96 -9.13 -4.62 -4.53
N LEU A 97 -9.14 -3.82 -3.45
CA LEU A 97 -8.20 -2.70 -3.30
C LEU A 97 -6.73 -3.17 -3.34
N ASP A 98 -6.41 -4.23 -2.59
CA ASP A 98 -5.05 -4.78 -2.53
C ASP A 98 -4.65 -5.42 -3.87
N LEU A 99 -5.59 -6.06 -4.57
CA LEU A 99 -5.36 -6.63 -5.90
C LEU A 99 -5.08 -5.54 -6.95
N SER A 100 -5.85 -4.46 -6.92
CA SER A 100 -5.60 -3.27 -7.76
C SER A 100 -4.21 -2.70 -7.52
N TYR A 101 -3.83 -2.52 -6.25
CA TYR A 101 -2.49 -2.03 -5.89
C TYR A 101 -1.37 -3.02 -6.26
N TYR A 102 -1.59 -4.33 -6.10
CA TYR A 102 -0.63 -5.35 -6.53
C TYR A 102 -0.31 -5.20 -8.01
N HIS A 103 -1.34 -5.09 -8.85
CA HIS A 103 -1.16 -4.89 -10.27
C HIS A 103 -0.49 -3.54 -10.58
N LEU A 104 -0.86 -2.45 -9.90
CA LEU A 104 -0.21 -1.15 -10.08
C LEU A 104 1.29 -1.19 -9.74
N VAL A 105 1.67 -1.82 -8.63
CA VAL A 105 3.07 -1.95 -8.20
C VAL A 105 3.87 -2.84 -9.14
N LYS A 106 3.29 -3.94 -9.64
CA LYS A 106 3.92 -4.79 -10.67
C LYS A 106 4.12 -4.04 -11.97
N ALA A 107 3.13 -3.27 -12.41
CA ALA A 107 3.25 -2.42 -13.59
C ALA A 107 4.42 -1.45 -13.46
N PHE A 108 4.55 -0.81 -12.29
CA PHE A 108 5.64 0.12 -12.02
C PHE A 108 7.02 -0.57 -11.99
N LEU A 109 7.13 -1.74 -11.36
CA LEU A 109 8.36 -2.54 -11.40
C LEU A 109 8.77 -2.85 -12.84
N PHE A 110 7.85 -3.38 -13.64
CA PHE A 110 8.12 -3.77 -15.03
C PHE A 110 8.44 -2.58 -15.93
N PHE A 111 7.79 -1.45 -15.70
CA PHE A 111 8.13 -0.20 -16.37
C PHE A 111 9.59 0.20 -16.09
N LEU A 112 10.02 0.15 -14.83
CA LEU A 112 11.39 0.48 -14.42
C LEU A 112 12.44 -0.56 -14.86
N THR A 113 12.05 -1.78 -15.21
CA THR A 113 12.95 -2.82 -15.76
C THR A 113 12.91 -2.89 -17.28
N GLY A 114 12.06 -2.10 -17.95
CA GLY A 114 11.96 -2.05 -19.41
C GLY A 114 11.06 -3.13 -20.02
N GLU A 115 10.33 -3.88 -19.20
CA GLU A 115 9.44 -4.97 -19.61
C GLU A 115 8.06 -4.42 -20.00
N LYS A 116 8.01 -3.65 -21.09
CA LYS A 116 6.83 -2.84 -21.49
C LYS A 116 5.52 -3.62 -21.56
N GLN A 117 5.51 -4.80 -22.17
CA GLN A 117 4.29 -5.62 -22.31
C GLN A 117 3.74 -6.07 -20.95
N GLN A 118 4.64 -6.42 -20.01
CA GLN A 118 4.24 -6.79 -18.66
C GLN A 118 3.75 -5.57 -17.87
N ALA A 119 4.38 -4.41 -18.08
CA ALA A 119 3.94 -3.15 -17.49
C ALA A 119 2.51 -2.79 -17.94
N GLU A 120 2.23 -2.90 -19.23
CA GLU A 120 0.90 -2.66 -19.82
C GLU A 120 -0.15 -3.65 -19.28
N TYR A 121 0.13 -4.95 -19.35
CA TYR A 121 -0.77 -5.99 -18.82
C TYR A 121 -1.16 -5.74 -17.35
N HIS A 122 -0.17 -5.45 -16.50
CA HIS A 122 -0.44 -5.17 -15.10
C HIS A 122 -1.12 -3.80 -14.90
N GLY A 123 -0.82 -2.80 -15.72
CA GLY A 123 -1.49 -1.50 -15.70
C GLY A 123 -2.98 -1.63 -15.98
N ASP A 124 -3.34 -2.35 -17.04
CA ASP A 124 -4.73 -2.60 -17.44
C ASP A 124 -5.50 -3.38 -16.37
N LYS A 125 -4.85 -4.39 -15.76
CA LYS A 125 -5.45 -5.13 -14.65
C LYS A 125 -5.70 -4.24 -13.43
N ALA A 126 -4.76 -3.36 -13.09
CA ALA A 126 -4.94 -2.41 -11.99
C ALA A 126 -6.14 -1.49 -12.27
N LEU A 127 -6.22 -0.93 -13.48
CA LEU A 127 -7.33 -0.06 -13.89
C LEU A 127 -8.67 -0.79 -13.87
N HIS A 128 -8.74 -1.99 -14.45
CA HIS A 128 -9.96 -2.79 -14.49
C HIS A 128 -10.47 -3.14 -13.07
N VAL A 129 -9.58 -3.58 -12.17
CA VAL A 129 -9.97 -3.89 -10.79
C VAL A 129 -10.37 -2.63 -10.04
N GLY A 130 -9.61 -1.54 -10.16
CA GLY A 130 -9.88 -0.27 -9.47
C GLY A 130 -11.21 0.37 -9.89
N THR A 131 -11.48 0.42 -11.19
CA THR A 131 -12.76 0.95 -11.73
C THR A 131 -13.95 0.09 -11.30
N GLY A 132 -13.79 -1.24 -11.29
CA GLY A 132 -14.80 -2.16 -10.74
C GLY A 132 -15.12 -1.94 -9.26
N LEU A 133 -14.26 -1.25 -8.51
CA LEU A 133 -14.46 -0.86 -7.10
C LEU A 133 -15.01 0.57 -6.93
N GLY A 134 -15.29 1.27 -8.03
CA GLY A 134 -15.73 2.66 -8.02
C GLY A 134 -14.63 3.69 -7.80
N MET A 135 -13.35 3.32 -7.99
CA MET A 135 -12.28 4.33 -8.02
C MET A 135 -12.47 5.26 -9.23
N PRO A 136 -12.35 6.58 -9.06
CA PRO A 136 -12.47 7.50 -10.18
C PRO A 136 -11.41 7.19 -11.25
N SER A 137 -11.86 6.95 -12.47
CA SER A 137 -11.02 6.95 -13.66
C SER A 137 -11.35 8.18 -14.50
N TYR A 138 -10.34 8.74 -15.15
CA TYR A 138 -10.57 9.63 -16.28
C TYR A 138 -11.10 8.78 -17.43
N GLU A 139 -12.42 8.59 -17.49
CA GLU A 139 -13.06 8.19 -18.74
C GLU A 139 -12.99 9.40 -19.67
N LYS A 140 -12.37 9.23 -20.85
CA LYS A 140 -12.64 10.20 -21.93
C LYS A 140 -14.15 10.14 -22.18
N PRO A 141 -14.87 11.27 -22.16
CA PRO A 141 -16.26 11.28 -22.59
C PRO A 141 -16.30 10.81 -24.05
N GLY A 142 -16.97 9.67 -24.30
CA GLY A 142 -17.41 9.16 -25.60
C GLY A 142 -16.44 9.33 -26.78
N GLU A 143 -15.76 8.24 -27.15
CA GLU A 143 -15.55 7.93 -28.57
C GLU A 143 -16.78 7.18 -29.10
#